data_AF-A0A2E1HKS1-F1
#
_entry.id   AF-A0A2E1HKS1-F1
#
_cell.length_a   1.000
_cell.length_b   1.000
_cell.length_c   1.000
_cell.angle_alpha   90.00
_cell.angle_beta   90.00
_cell.angle_gamma   90.00
#
_symmetry.space_group_name_H-M   'P 1'
#
loop_
_entity.id
_entity.type
_entity.pdbx_description
1 polymer ?
#
loop_
_entity_poly.entity_id
_entity_poly.type
_entity_poly.pdbx_seq_one_letter_code
_entity_poly.pdbx_strand_id
1 'polypeptide(L)'
;MSDMTQEFDRADRWRAFAIHLFTASGAFMAFLSLIAAAEQRWVAMFAWLGLALFVDGIDGPMARKVNVKGVLPNWSGDLLDSIIDYATYSLIPAVALYLSGMIGRPASFV
;
A
#
# COMPACT_ATOMS: atom_id res chain seq x y z
N MET A 1 -33.17 20.67 18.39
CA MET A 1 -31.87 19.98 18.26
C MET A 1 -32.05 18.94 17.18
N SER A 2 -31.85 19.33 15.91
CA SER A 2 -32.09 18.47 14.75
C SER A 2 -30.95 17.47 14.62
N ASP A 3 -31.30 16.19 14.64
CA ASP A 3 -30.41 15.09 14.33
C ASP A 3 -29.90 15.26 12.89
N MET A 4 -28.64 15.60 12.76
CA MET A 4 -27.96 15.87 11.50
C MET A 4 -27.25 14.60 11.07
N THR A 5 -28.01 13.58 10.68
CA THR A 5 -27.48 12.45 9.93
C THR A 5 -27.15 12.96 8.53
N GLN A 6 -25.86 13.17 8.25
CA GLN A 6 -25.42 13.46 6.88
C GLN A 6 -25.77 12.26 5.98
N GLU A 7 -26.78 12.41 5.12
CA GLU A 7 -27.02 11.46 4.03
C GLU A 7 -25.91 11.61 2.99
N PHE A 8 -24.96 10.66 2.98
CA PHE A 8 -23.92 10.61 1.96
C PHE A 8 -24.51 10.20 0.59
N ASP A 9 -24.32 11.06 -0.41
CA ASP A 9 -24.79 10.85 -1.78
C ASP A 9 -24.10 9.63 -2.43
N ARG A 10 -24.73 9.06 -3.45
CA ARG A 10 -24.19 7.93 -4.24
C ARG A 10 -22.81 8.27 -4.82
N ALA A 11 -22.56 9.53 -5.17
CA ALA A 11 -21.27 9.99 -5.67
C ALA A 11 -20.14 9.85 -4.64
N ASP A 12 -20.41 10.09 -3.35
CA ASP A 12 -19.40 10.01 -2.28
C ASP A 12 -19.00 8.56 -2.00
N ARG A 13 -19.94 7.62 -2.11
CA ARG A 13 -19.65 6.17 -2.00
C ARG A 13 -18.77 5.67 -3.14
N TRP A 14 -19.01 6.12 -4.37
CA TRP A 14 -18.18 5.77 -5.53
C TRP A 14 -16.76 6.36 -5.42
N ARG A 15 -16.63 7.59 -4.92
CA ARG A 15 -15.32 8.22 -4.65
C ARG A 15 -14.53 7.43 -3.60
N ALA A 16 -15.19 7.06 -2.50
CA ALA A 16 -14.55 6.26 -1.47
C ALA A 16 -14.10 4.89 -2.03
N PHE A 17 -14.94 4.19 -2.79
CA PHE A 17 -14.57 2.92 -3.45
C PHE A 17 -13.38 3.06 -4.42
N ALA A 18 -13.33 4.14 -5.22
CA ALA A 18 -12.23 4.39 -6.14
C ALA A 18 -10.89 4.62 -5.41
N ILE A 19 -10.92 5.29 -4.25
CA ILE A 19 -9.74 5.46 -3.40
C ILE A 19 -9.24 4.10 -2.91
N HIS A 20 -10.12 3.17 -2.53
CA HIS A 20 -9.67 1.84 -2.11
C HIS A 20 -9.11 0.99 -3.25
N LEU A 21 -9.69 1.08 -4.45
CA LEU A 21 -9.12 0.41 -5.60
C LEU A 21 -7.72 0.95 -5.92
N PHE A 22 -7.51 2.25 -5.70
CA PHE A 22 -6.21 2.90 -5.84
C PHE A 22 -5.21 2.43 -4.77
N THR A 23 -5.56 2.43 -3.48
CA THR A 23 -4.72 1.87 -2.41
C THR A 23 -4.40 0.38 -2.64
N ALA A 24 -5.39 -0.43 -3.02
CA ALA A 24 -5.18 -1.85 -3.32
C ALA A 24 -4.22 -2.09 -4.50
N SER A 25 -4.07 -1.11 -5.41
CA SER A 25 -3.07 -1.18 -6.46
C SER A 25 -1.64 -1.17 -5.93
N GLY A 26 -1.39 -0.50 -4.78
CA GLY A 26 -0.11 -0.52 -4.08
C GLY A 26 0.29 -1.92 -3.60
N ALA A 27 -0.68 -2.69 -3.10
CA ALA A 27 -0.45 -4.10 -2.73
C ALA A 27 -0.07 -4.97 -3.95
N PHE A 28 -0.69 -4.73 -5.10
CA PHE A 28 -0.32 -5.41 -6.35
C PHE A 28 1.09 -5.03 -6.83
N MET A 29 1.48 -3.76 -6.71
CA MET A 29 2.84 -3.31 -7.02
C MET A 29 3.88 -3.91 -6.06
N ALA A 30 3.58 -4.01 -4.77
CA ALA A 30 4.42 -4.69 -3.79
C ALA A 30 4.60 -6.18 -4.15
N PHE A 31 3.53 -6.85 -4.59
CA PHE A 31 3.61 -8.23 -5.09
C PHE A 31 4.52 -8.36 -6.32
N LEU A 32 4.38 -7.48 -7.31
CA LEU A 32 5.27 -7.48 -8.49
C LEU A 32 6.73 -7.21 -8.12
N SER A 33 6.97 -6.33 -7.14
CA SER A 33 8.31 -6.09 -6.59
C SER A 33 8.90 -7.36 -5.97
N LEU A 34 8.12 -8.08 -5.16
CA LEU A 34 8.56 -9.32 -4.54
C LEU A 34 8.91 -10.40 -5.58
N ILE A 35 8.13 -10.54 -6.65
CA ILE A 35 8.47 -11.42 -7.77
C ILE A 35 9.78 -11.01 -8.43
N ALA A 36 9.95 -9.70 -8.70
CA ALA A 36 11.19 -9.20 -9.29
C ALA A 36 12.42 -9.45 -8.40
N ALA A 37 12.26 -9.35 -7.07
CA ALA A 37 13.31 -9.71 -6.12
C ALA A 37 13.65 -11.21 -6.18
N ALA A 38 12.63 -12.09 -6.24
CA ALA A 38 12.80 -13.53 -6.38
C ALA A 38 13.52 -13.93 -7.69
N GLU A 39 13.28 -13.18 -8.77
CA GLU A 39 13.98 -13.32 -10.06
C GLU A 39 15.34 -12.59 -10.09
N GLN A 40 15.81 -12.01 -8.98
CA GLN A 40 17.02 -11.20 -8.88
C GLN A 40 17.08 -10.00 -9.86
N ARG A 41 15.92 -9.50 -10.29
CA ARG A 41 15.78 -8.34 -11.18
C ARG A 41 15.70 -7.06 -10.34
N TRP A 42 16.82 -6.69 -9.72
CA TRP A 42 16.90 -5.62 -8.71
C TRP A 42 16.36 -4.27 -9.19
N VAL A 43 16.66 -3.86 -10.43
CA VAL A 43 16.16 -2.59 -10.99
C VAL A 43 14.64 -2.60 -11.09
N ALA A 44 14.05 -3.72 -11.56
CA ALA A 44 12.60 -3.85 -11.65
C ALA A 44 11.95 -3.91 -10.26
N MET A 45 12.57 -4.60 -9.30
CA MET A 45 12.12 -4.63 -7.90
C MET A 45 12.04 -3.22 -7.31
N PHE A 46 13.11 -2.42 -7.43
CA PHE A 46 13.11 -1.04 -6.93
C PHE A 46 12.15 -0.13 -7.71
N ALA A 47 11.98 -0.35 -9.02
CA ALA A 47 11.00 0.39 -9.81
C ALA A 47 9.57 0.14 -9.31
N TRP A 48 9.21 -1.11 -9.03
CA TRP A 48 7.90 -1.47 -8.45
C TRP A 48 7.72 -0.94 -7.03
N LEU A 49 8.76 -0.97 -6.18
CA LEU A 49 8.71 -0.34 -4.85
C LEU A 49 8.49 1.16 -4.96
N GLY A 50 9.23 1.83 -5.84
CA GLY A 50 9.08 3.27 -6.07
C GLY A 50 7.67 3.63 -6.53
N LEU A 51 7.06 2.81 -7.39
CA LEU A 51 5.69 3.01 -7.84
C LEU A 51 4.68 2.78 -6.70
N ALA A 52 4.87 1.74 -5.87
CA ALA A 52 4.01 1.48 -4.71
C ALA A 52 4.05 2.64 -3.70
N LEU A 53 5.26 3.14 -3.39
CA LEU A 53 5.48 4.30 -2.53
C LEU A 53 4.85 5.58 -3.10
N PHE A 54 4.86 5.74 -4.42
CA PHE A 54 4.22 6.87 -5.06
C PHE A 54 2.69 6.83 -4.93
N VAL A 55 2.08 5.63 -5.05
CA VAL A 55 0.64 5.43 -4.82
C VAL A 55 0.26 5.74 -3.38
N ASP A 56 1.00 5.18 -2.42
CA ASP A 56 0.83 5.40 -0.97
C ASP A 56 1.07 6.86 -0.54
N GLY A 57 1.98 7.56 -1.22
CA GLY A 57 2.17 8.99 -1.00
C GLY A 57 0.97 9.85 -1.46
N ILE A 58 0.15 9.36 -2.39
CA ILE A 58 -0.97 10.09 -3.00
C ILE A 58 -2.30 9.77 -2.34
N ASP A 59 -2.54 8.53 -1.91
CA ASP A 59 -3.82 8.12 -1.34
C ASP A 59 -4.08 8.74 0.04
N GLY A 60 -3.08 8.89 0.91
CA GLY A 60 -3.21 9.55 2.21
C GLY A 60 -3.67 11.03 2.12
N PRO A 61 -3.09 11.87 1.26
CA PRO A 61 -3.61 13.22 0.99
C PRO A 61 -4.99 13.24 0.33
N MET A 62 -5.29 12.31 -0.57
CA MET A 62 -6.60 12.21 -1.22
C MET A 62 -7.71 11.82 -0.23
N ALA A 63 -7.47 10.83 0.62
CA ALA A 63 -8.41 10.38 1.65
C ALA A 63 -8.76 11.49 2.66
N ARG A 64 -7.77 12.33 3.02
CA ARG A 64 -7.96 13.52 3.88
C ARG A 64 -8.82 14.60 3.23
N LYS A 65 -8.66 14.84 1.92
CA LYS A 65 -9.46 15.85 1.19
C LYS A 65 -10.93 15.48 1.04
N VAL A 66 -11.26 14.19 1.00
CA VAL A 66 -12.64 13.69 0.81
C VAL A 66 -13.36 13.43 2.15
N ASN A 67 -12.69 13.66 3.29
CA ASN A 67 -13.22 13.39 4.63
C ASN A 67 -13.76 11.94 4.76
N VAL A 68 -13.05 10.97 4.18
CA VAL A 68 -13.49 9.55 4.07
C VAL A 68 -13.82 8.95 5.45
N LYS A 69 -13.12 9.38 6.52
CA LYS A 69 -13.40 8.95 7.90
C LYS A 69 -14.77 9.41 8.42
N GLY A 70 -15.33 10.49 7.88
CA GLY A 70 -16.71 10.90 8.16
C GLY A 70 -17.74 10.06 7.40
N VAL A 71 -17.41 9.61 6.18
CA VAL A 71 -18.30 8.87 5.26
C VAL A 71 -18.37 7.37 5.57
N LEU A 72 -17.24 6.75 5.91
CA LEU A 72 -17.12 5.32 6.23
C LEU A 72 -16.24 5.09 7.47
N PRO A 73 -16.81 5.26 8.68
CA PRO A 73 -16.06 5.14 9.94
C PRO A 73 -15.57 3.72 10.27
N ASN A 74 -16.13 2.68 9.63
CA ASN A 74 -15.76 1.27 9.86
C ASN A 74 -14.80 0.69 8.80
N TRP A 75 -14.25 1.51 7.90
CA TRP A 75 -13.46 0.97 6.79
C TRP A 75 -11.96 0.90 7.10
N SER A 76 -11.36 -0.23 6.72
CA SER A 76 -10.00 -0.66 7.05
C SER A 76 -8.90 0.00 6.22
N GLY A 77 -9.09 1.23 5.72
CA GLY A 77 -8.08 1.93 4.91
C GLY A 77 -6.75 2.00 5.65
N ASP A 78 -6.78 2.46 6.90
CA ASP A 78 -5.60 2.54 7.77
C ASP A 78 -4.88 1.18 7.96
N LEU A 79 -5.63 0.07 7.99
CA LEU A 79 -5.04 -1.28 8.10
C LEU A 79 -4.42 -1.73 6.78
N LEU A 80 -5.10 -1.48 5.65
CA LEU A 80 -4.58 -1.82 4.33
C LEU A 80 -3.29 -1.05 4.04
N ASP A 81 -3.26 0.26 4.34
CA ASP A 81 -2.07 1.11 4.25
C ASP A 81 -0.95 0.52 5.12
N SER A 82 -1.24 0.20 6.39
CA SER A 82 -0.24 -0.42 7.29
C SER A 82 0.33 -1.74 6.75
N ILE A 83 -0.49 -2.56 6.07
CA ILE A 83 -0.03 -3.80 5.43
C ILE A 83 0.88 -3.50 4.24
N ILE A 84 0.51 -2.53 3.40
CA ILE A 84 1.30 -2.12 2.23
C ILE A 84 2.63 -1.50 2.68
N ASP A 85 2.62 -0.65 3.71
CA ASP A 85 3.79 -0.05 4.33
C ASP A 85 4.75 -1.11 4.85
N TYR A 86 4.25 -2.04 5.67
CA TYR A 86 5.08 -3.12 6.18
C TYR A 86 5.70 -3.96 5.04
N ALA A 87 4.92 -4.26 4.00
CA ALA A 87 5.40 -5.00 2.85
C ALA A 87 6.52 -4.26 2.10
N THR A 88 6.33 -2.97 1.82
CA THR A 88 7.22 -2.17 0.97
C THR A 88 8.45 -1.66 1.69
N TYR A 89 8.33 -1.25 2.96
CA TYR A 89 9.45 -0.68 3.73
C TYR A 89 10.28 -1.74 4.46
N SER A 90 9.66 -2.85 4.90
CA SER A 90 10.34 -3.82 5.76
C SER A 90 10.51 -5.16 5.07
N LEU A 91 9.42 -5.79 4.63
CA LEU A 91 9.44 -7.18 4.20
C LEU A 91 10.22 -7.38 2.90
N ILE A 92 9.87 -6.66 1.84
CA ILE A 92 10.49 -6.82 0.52
C ILE A 92 11.98 -6.43 0.57
N PRO A 93 12.39 -5.31 1.20
CA PRO A 93 13.82 -5.01 1.36
C PRO A 93 14.59 -6.08 2.14
N ALA A 94 14.01 -6.65 3.21
CA ALA A 94 14.64 -7.74 3.95
C ALA A 94 14.81 -9.01 3.09
N VAL A 95 13.79 -9.37 2.32
CA VAL A 95 13.85 -10.49 1.37
C VAL A 95 14.90 -10.23 0.29
N ALA A 96 14.98 -9.00 -0.23
CA ALA A 96 15.97 -8.63 -1.23
C ALA A 96 17.40 -8.75 -0.69
N LEU A 97 17.65 -8.27 0.54
CA LEU A 97 18.94 -8.43 1.21
C LEU A 97 19.31 -9.92 1.38
N TYR A 98 18.36 -10.75 1.79
CA TYR A 98 18.56 -12.19 1.87
C TYR A 98 18.91 -12.81 0.51
N LEU A 99 18.09 -12.56 -0.52
CA LEU A 99 18.28 -13.11 -1.86
C LEU A 99 19.51 -12.57 -2.60
N SER A 100 20.01 -11.39 -2.22
CA SER A 100 21.22 -10.80 -2.78
C SER A 100 22.51 -11.50 -2.31
N GLY A 101 22.44 -12.31 -1.24
CA GLY A 101 23.60 -12.93 -0.61
C GLY A 101 24.43 -11.97 0.26
N MET A 102 24.00 -10.71 0.45
CA MET A 102 24.75 -9.71 1.22
C MET A 102 24.79 -9.98 2.74
N ILE A 103 23.84 -10.75 3.27
CA ILE A 103 23.71 -11.05 4.70
C ILE A 103 24.78 -12.04 5.20
N GLY A 104 25.38 -12.83 4.30
CA GLY A 104 26.39 -13.82 4.63
C GLY A 104 25.83 -15.10 5.28
N ARG A 105 26.66 -16.15 5.31
CA ARG A 105 26.27 -17.53 5.71
C ARG A 105 25.72 -17.71 7.14
N PRO A 106 26.11 -16.98 8.19
CA PRO A 106 25.55 -17.25 9.52
C PRO A 106 24.06 -16.85 9.65
N ALA A 107 23.54 -16.03 8.74
CA ALA A 107 22.16 -15.54 8.75
C ALA A 107 21.43 -15.73 7.41
N SER A 108 21.95 -16.61 6.53
CA SER A 108 21.38 -16.93 5.23
C SER A 108 21.31 -18.44 5.03
N PHE A 109 20.20 -18.94 4.49
CA PHE A 109 20.06 -20.33 4.01
C PHE A 109 20.25 -20.46 2.49
N VAL A 110 20.45 -19.33 1.79
CA VAL A 110 20.91 -19.24 0.40
C VAL A 110 22.41 -18.95 0.33
#